data_AF-A0A5J4YFV0-F1
#
_entry.id   AF-A0A5J4YFV0-F1
#
_cell.length_a   1.000
_cell.length_b   1.000
_cell.length_c   1.000
_cell.angle_alpha   90.00
_cell.angle_beta   90.00
_cell.angle_gamma   90.00
#
_symmetry.space_group_name_H-M   'P 1'
#
loop_
_entity.id
_entity.type
_entity.pdbx_description
1 polymer ?
#
loop_
_entity_poly.entity_id
_entity_poly.type
_entity_poly.pdbx_seq_one_letter_code
_entity_poly.pdbx_strand_id
1 'polypeptide(L)'
;MYCAVAGHPIVENFLAGYNSSIFAYGQTGAGKTYTMIGQLGRSDQLCKMAARFSTISSPLQQSVSCVLQRGLAPRVFEYIFKRISEEEDNVGRDQVHYSVKCSFLEIYNETITDLLKPSSGNLNLREDMKRGCHVDNLTEQIVLNVEDALNVMRKGTENRRIGETNMNRESSRSHSVFTCIMESSTKGA
;
A
#
# COMPACT_ATOMS: atom_id res chain seq x y z
N MET A 1 10.79 11.63 8.62
CA MET A 1 10.26 11.89 9.97
C MET A 1 9.07 11.00 10.30
N TYR A 2 7.94 11.03 9.57
CA TYR A 2 6.74 10.23 9.88
C TYR A 2 6.95 8.71 9.94
N CYS A 3 7.78 8.15 9.05
CA CYS A 3 8.03 6.70 9.04
C CYS A 3 8.69 6.22 10.35
N ALA A 4 9.68 6.96 10.87
CA ALA A 4 10.38 6.59 12.11
C ALA A 4 9.48 6.64 13.34
N VAL A 5 8.57 7.63 13.40
CA VAL A 5 7.72 7.86 14.58
C VAL A 5 6.47 6.97 14.58
N ALA A 6 5.77 6.87 13.45
CA ALA A 6 4.51 6.14 13.35
C ALA A 6 4.64 4.80 12.62
N GLY A 7 5.48 4.74 11.58
CA GLY A 7 5.61 3.55 10.74
C GLY A 7 6.36 2.41 11.41
N HIS A 8 7.54 2.66 11.99
CA HIS A 8 8.40 1.60 12.54
C HIS A 8 7.72 0.82 13.67
N PRO A 9 7.13 1.45 14.71
CA PRO A 9 6.47 0.70 15.79
C PRO A 9 5.32 -0.17 15.27
N ILE A 10 4.62 0.29 14.24
CA ILE A 10 3.52 -0.43 13.62
C ILE A 10 4.01 -1.65 12.83
N VAL A 11 5.14 -1.53 12.14
CA VAL A 11 5.74 -2.67 11.46
C VAL A 11 6.28 -3.70 12.45
N GLU A 12 6.91 -3.28 13.55
CA GLU A 12 7.37 -4.25 14.56
C GLU A 12 6.18 -5.01 15.20
N ASN A 13 5.08 -4.32 15.51
CA ASN A 13 3.86 -4.97 15.99
C ASN A 13 3.26 -5.91 14.93
N PHE A 14 3.22 -5.50 13.67
CA PHE A 14 2.73 -6.31 12.56
C PHE A 14 3.55 -7.59 12.37
N LEU A 15 4.88 -7.51 12.44
CA LEU A 15 5.77 -8.68 12.36
C LEU A 15 5.62 -9.61 13.57
N ALA A 16 5.35 -9.07 14.75
CA ALA A 16 5.05 -9.84 15.95
C ALA A 16 3.66 -10.50 15.94
N GLY A 17 2.88 -10.36 14.86
CA GLY A 17 1.58 -11.00 14.69
C GLY A 17 0.39 -10.19 15.20
N TYR A 18 0.57 -8.90 15.50
CA TYR A 18 -0.52 -8.02 15.91
C TYR A 18 -1.16 -7.30 14.73
N ASN A 19 -2.49 -7.22 14.74
CA ASN A 19 -3.24 -6.36 13.83
C ASN A 19 -2.89 -4.89 14.09
N SER A 20 -2.47 -4.19 13.04
CA SER A 20 -2.08 -2.77 13.12
C SER A 20 -2.80 -1.94 12.07
N SER A 21 -3.09 -0.68 12.37
CA SER A 21 -3.81 0.21 11.44
C SER A 21 -3.32 1.66 11.55
N ILE A 22 -3.23 2.33 10.41
CA ILE A 22 -2.88 3.75 10.30
C ILE A 22 -3.94 4.43 9.45
N PHE A 23 -4.52 5.51 9.98
CA PHE A 23 -5.46 6.35 9.25
C PHE A 23 -4.94 7.78 9.20
N ALA A 24 -5.07 8.40 8.02
CA ALA A 24 -4.87 9.84 7.88
C ALA A 24 -6.24 10.54 7.94
N TYR A 25 -6.42 11.41 8.93
CA TYR A 25 -7.65 12.17 9.14
C TYR A 25 -7.38 13.68 9.02
N GLY A 26 -8.37 14.44 8.55
CA GLY A 26 -8.28 15.89 8.39
C GLY A 26 -9.19 16.41 7.28
N GLN A 27 -9.34 17.73 7.19
CA GLN A 27 -10.18 18.38 6.17
C GLN A 27 -9.73 18.06 4.73
N THR A 28 -10.60 18.33 3.76
CA THR A 28 -10.25 18.29 2.33
C THR A 28 -9.07 19.23 2.05
N GLY A 29 -8.11 18.78 1.25
CA GLY A 29 -6.91 19.56 0.95
C GLY A 29 -5.82 19.54 2.03
N ALA A 30 -6.07 18.98 3.22
CA ALA A 30 -5.07 18.91 4.30
C ALA A 30 -3.89 17.94 4.05
N GLY A 31 -3.88 17.25 2.90
CA GLY A 31 -2.76 16.37 2.52
C GLY A 31 -2.87 14.90 2.96
N LYS A 32 -4.04 14.37 3.36
CA LYS A 32 -4.22 12.96 3.75
C LYS A 32 -3.58 11.96 2.77
N THR A 33 -3.94 12.06 1.49
CA THR A 33 -3.40 11.21 0.41
C THR A 33 -1.90 11.45 0.22
N TYR A 34 -1.45 12.70 0.32
CA TYR A 34 -0.04 13.05 0.19
C TYR A 34 0.81 12.46 1.33
N THR A 35 0.31 12.49 2.56
CA THR A 35 0.98 11.89 3.71
C THR A 35 1.05 10.37 3.60
N MET A 36 -0.05 9.70 3.22
CA MET A 36 -0.09 8.23 3.16
C MET A 36 0.61 7.66 1.92
N ILE A 37 0.28 8.15 0.73
CA ILE A 37 0.75 7.57 -0.54
C ILE A 37 1.87 8.43 -1.15
N GLY A 38 1.79 9.75 -0.99
CA GLY A 38 2.67 10.69 -1.68
C GLY A 38 2.31 10.85 -3.15
N GLN A 39 3.29 11.09 -4.02
CA GLN A 39 3.07 11.29 -5.45
C GLN A 39 3.16 10.02 -6.30
N LEU A 40 2.99 8.84 -5.70
CA LEU A 40 3.25 7.52 -6.30
C LEU A 40 2.58 7.29 -7.69
N GLY A 41 1.44 7.94 -7.96
CA GLY A 41 0.72 7.87 -9.24
C GLY A 41 0.96 9.02 -10.23
N ARG A 42 1.92 9.92 -10.02
CA ARG A 42 2.17 11.06 -10.94
C ARG A 42 3.62 11.14 -11.40
N SER A 43 4.57 10.80 -10.54
CA SER A 43 6.00 11.01 -10.79
C SER A 43 6.73 9.79 -11.38
N ASP A 44 6.19 8.58 -11.31
CA ASP A 44 6.98 7.41 -11.70
C ASP A 44 7.14 7.25 -13.22
N GLN A 45 6.10 7.56 -14.01
CA GLN A 45 6.22 7.59 -15.47
C GLN A 45 7.05 8.79 -15.96
N LEU A 46 6.87 9.98 -15.36
CA LEU A 46 7.64 11.17 -15.67
C LEU A 46 9.11 11.04 -15.26
N CYS A 47 9.41 10.38 -14.13
CA CYS A 47 10.78 10.14 -13.67
C CYS A 47 11.47 9.05 -14.49
N LYS A 48 10.76 7.95 -14.84
CA LYS A 48 11.27 6.92 -15.76
C LYS A 48 11.46 7.46 -17.20
N MET A 49 10.61 8.38 -17.65
CA MET A 49 10.76 9.11 -18.93
C MET A 49 11.92 10.11 -18.87
N ALA A 50 12.03 10.90 -17.79
CA ALA A 50 13.12 11.84 -17.59
C ALA A 50 14.47 11.13 -17.52
N ALA A 51 14.57 9.99 -16.82
CA ALA A 51 15.77 9.16 -16.78
C ALA A 51 16.18 8.60 -18.16
N ARG A 52 15.24 8.49 -19.11
CA ARG A 52 15.52 8.07 -20.49
C ARG A 52 15.90 9.24 -21.42
N PHE A 53 15.59 10.48 -21.05
CA PHE A 53 15.74 11.66 -21.92
C PHE A 53 16.78 12.67 -21.42
N SER A 54 17.20 12.60 -20.15
CA SER A 54 18.19 13.51 -19.57
C SER A 54 19.61 12.97 -19.71
N THR A 55 20.33 13.39 -20.75
CA THR A 55 21.80 13.30 -20.82
C THR A 55 22.50 14.31 -19.90
N ILE A 56 21.78 15.14 -19.12
CA ILE A 56 22.36 16.28 -18.38
C ILE A 56 21.73 16.50 -16.98
N SER A 57 21.19 15.48 -16.34
CA SER A 57 20.82 15.57 -14.91
C SER A 57 21.40 14.37 -14.20
N SER A 58 22.31 14.61 -13.26
CA SER A 58 23.04 13.54 -12.58
C SER A 58 22.06 12.46 -12.06
N PRO A 59 22.30 11.16 -12.33
CA PRO A 59 21.42 10.06 -11.87
C PRO A 59 21.12 10.08 -10.37
N LEU A 60 22.06 10.64 -9.59
CA LEU A 60 21.96 10.84 -8.16
C LEU A 60 20.92 11.90 -7.75
N GLN A 61 20.76 13.00 -8.47
CA GLN A 61 19.76 14.02 -8.10
C GLN A 61 18.32 13.59 -8.44
N GLN A 62 18.14 12.85 -9.54
CA GLN A 62 16.82 12.37 -9.97
C GLN A 62 16.28 11.26 -9.05
N SER A 63 17.15 10.34 -8.62
CA SER A 63 16.82 9.28 -7.66
C SER A 63 16.53 9.83 -6.25
N VAL A 64 17.17 10.93 -5.85
CA VAL A 64 16.89 11.58 -4.56
C VAL A 64 15.51 12.26 -4.55
N SER A 65 15.08 12.88 -5.67
CA SER A 65 13.78 13.57 -5.74
C SER A 65 12.58 12.62 -5.64
N CYS A 66 12.62 11.46 -6.30
CA CYS A 66 11.51 10.50 -6.26
C CYS A 66 11.36 9.80 -4.90
N VAL A 67 12.46 9.56 -4.18
CA VAL A 67 12.44 9.00 -2.81
C VAL A 67 11.85 10.00 -1.82
N LEU A 68 12.16 11.29 -1.95
CA LEU A 68 11.62 12.33 -1.06
C LEU A 68 10.10 12.49 -1.17
N GLN A 69 9.51 12.12 -2.31
CA GLN A 69 8.07 12.27 -2.56
C GLN A 69 7.22 11.03 -2.23
N ARG A 70 7.84 9.97 -1.67
CA ARG A 70 7.12 8.81 -1.15
C ARG A 70 6.45 9.16 0.18
N GLY A 71 5.16 8.82 0.29
CA GLY A 71 4.39 8.93 1.54
C GLY A 71 4.79 7.89 2.57
N LEU A 72 3.98 7.74 3.62
CA LEU A 72 4.18 6.79 4.70
C LEU A 72 4.08 5.34 4.24
N ALA A 73 3.06 4.98 3.46
CA ALA A 73 2.77 3.61 3.09
C ALA A 73 3.89 2.97 2.24
N PRO A 74 4.43 3.61 1.17
CA PRO A 74 5.59 3.07 0.45
C PRO A 74 6.81 2.80 1.35
N ARG A 75 7.09 3.70 2.30
CA ARG A 75 8.21 3.56 3.24
C ARG A 75 7.97 2.45 4.27
N VAL A 76 6.71 2.25 4.67
CA VAL A 76 6.31 1.14 5.54
C VAL A 76 6.54 -0.19 4.81
N PHE A 77 6.18 -0.31 3.53
CA PHE A 77 6.47 -1.52 2.75
C PHE A 77 7.97 -1.78 2.58
N GLU A 78 8.76 -0.75 2.29
CA GLU A 78 10.24 -0.87 2.29
C GLU A 78 10.76 -1.47 3.60
N TYR A 79 10.23 -0.99 4.74
CA TYR A 79 10.64 -1.46 6.05
C TYR A 79 10.14 -2.89 6.36
N ILE A 80 8.90 -3.24 6.00
CA ILE A 80 8.36 -4.60 6.14
C ILE A 80 9.25 -5.61 5.41
N PHE A 81 9.51 -5.40 4.12
CA PHE A 81 10.30 -6.35 3.33
C PHE A 81 11.77 -6.40 3.74
N LYS A 82 12.32 -5.27 4.21
CA LYS A 82 13.66 -5.25 4.83
C LYS A 82 13.70 -6.16 6.06
N ARG A 83 12.73 -6.00 6.98
CA ARG A 83 12.67 -6.78 8.22
C ARG A 83 12.43 -8.27 7.98
N ILE A 84 11.57 -8.62 7.01
CA ILE A 84 11.38 -10.01 6.56
C ILE A 84 12.70 -10.60 6.08
N SER A 85 13.44 -9.88 5.24
CA SER A 85 14.73 -10.35 4.71
C SER A 85 15.75 -10.56 5.83
N GLU A 86 15.82 -9.65 6.80
CA GLU A 86 16.69 -9.76 7.97
C GLU A 86 16.32 -10.97 8.86
N GLU A 87 15.03 -11.26 9.04
CA GLU A 87 14.57 -12.43 9.81
C GLU A 87 14.87 -13.74 9.08
N GLU A 88 14.66 -13.79 7.77
CA GLU A 88 15.01 -14.94 6.92
C GLU A 88 16.51 -15.23 6.94
N ASP A 89 17.36 -14.21 6.91
CA ASP A 89 18.81 -14.37 6.97
C ASP A 89 19.29 -14.78 8.38
N ASN A 90 18.60 -14.37 9.44
CA ASN A 90 18.94 -14.72 10.84
C ASN A 90 18.51 -16.15 11.23
N VAL A 91 17.30 -16.57 10.83
CA VAL A 91 16.72 -17.88 11.21
C VAL A 91 17.03 -18.96 10.17
N GLY A 92 17.35 -18.55 8.94
CA GLY A 92 17.54 -19.42 7.79
C GLY A 92 16.25 -19.51 6.97
N ARG A 93 16.36 -19.25 5.66
CA ARG A 93 15.24 -19.22 4.70
C ARG A 93 14.40 -20.50 4.64
N ASP A 94 14.99 -21.63 5.01
CA ASP A 94 14.28 -22.91 5.03
C ASP A 94 13.40 -23.11 6.28
N GLN A 95 13.62 -22.31 7.33
CA GLN A 95 12.98 -22.42 8.63
C GLN A 95 11.75 -21.54 8.77
N VAL A 96 11.72 -20.37 8.14
CA VAL A 96 10.57 -19.46 8.16
C VAL A 96 10.16 -19.11 6.74
N HIS A 97 8.85 -19.14 6.48
CA HIS A 97 8.27 -18.76 5.20
C HIS A 97 7.21 -17.69 5.41
N TYR A 98 7.35 -16.56 4.72
CA TYR A 98 6.39 -15.46 4.75
C TYR A 98 5.53 -15.46 3.47
N SER A 99 4.23 -15.25 3.63
CA SER A 99 3.29 -14.96 2.54
C SER A 99 2.67 -13.59 2.76
N VAL A 100 2.81 -12.69 1.80
CA VAL A 100 2.27 -11.33 1.89
C VAL A 100 1.23 -11.14 0.78
N LYS A 101 0.05 -10.66 1.16
CA LYS A 101 -1.08 -10.35 0.28
C LYS A 101 -1.55 -8.93 0.50
N CYS A 102 -1.87 -8.22 -0.57
CA CYS A 102 -2.38 -6.86 -0.51
C CYS A 102 -3.75 -6.76 -1.19
N SER A 103 -4.65 -5.99 -0.59
CA SER A 103 -5.94 -5.61 -1.17
C SER A 103 -6.13 -4.10 -1.08
N PHE A 104 -6.94 -3.54 -1.98
CA PHE A 104 -7.19 -2.11 -2.01
C PHE A 104 -8.64 -1.83 -2.41
N LEU A 105 -9.37 -1.15 -1.53
CA LEU A 105 -10.76 -0.80 -1.76
C LEU A 105 -11.02 0.69 -1.55
N GLU A 106 -12.14 1.14 -2.10
CA GLU A 106 -12.74 2.43 -1.84
C GLU A 106 -14.15 2.24 -1.29
N ILE A 107 -14.48 3.00 -0.26
CA ILE A 107 -15.83 3.12 0.27
C ILE A 107 -16.34 4.50 -0.14
N TYR A 108 -17.45 4.47 -0.88
CA TYR A 108 -18.04 5.67 -1.40
C TYR A 108 -19.56 5.60 -1.37
N ASN A 109 -20.20 6.48 -0.60
CA ASN A 109 -21.66 6.52 -0.48
C ASN A 109 -22.25 5.13 -0.14
N GLU A 110 -21.70 4.50 0.90
CA GLU A 110 -22.03 3.13 1.34
C GLU A 110 -21.82 2.03 0.27
N THR A 111 -21.13 2.35 -0.83
CA THR A 111 -20.75 1.40 -1.88
C THR A 111 -19.28 1.04 -1.72
N ILE A 112 -18.97 -0.25 -1.65
CA ILE A 112 -17.61 -0.75 -1.56
C ILE A 112 -17.15 -1.15 -2.96
N THR A 113 -16.08 -0.54 -3.45
CA THR A 113 -15.51 -0.82 -4.77
C THR A 113 -14.11 -1.39 -4.64
N ASP A 114 -13.83 -2.48 -5.35
CA ASP A 114 -12.49 -3.03 -5.47
C ASP A 114 -11.63 -2.17 -6.41
N LEU A 115 -10.59 -1.52 -5.88
CA LEU A 115 -9.72 -0.67 -6.68
C LEU A 115 -8.72 -1.47 -7.53
N LEU A 116 -8.55 -2.77 -7.29
CA LEU A 116 -7.69 -3.65 -8.09
C LEU A 116 -8.45 -4.31 -9.24
N LYS A 117 -9.77 -4.45 -9.08
CA LYS A 117 -10.71 -4.95 -10.08
C LYS A 117 -12.01 -4.13 -10.06
N PRO A 118 -12.02 -2.91 -10.65
CA PRO A 118 -13.16 -2.00 -10.59
C PRO A 118 -14.42 -2.51 -11.33
N SER A 119 -14.29 -3.55 -12.16
CA SER A 119 -15.42 -4.22 -12.81
C SER A 119 -16.22 -5.15 -11.88
N SER A 120 -15.80 -5.35 -10.64
CA SER A 120 -16.47 -6.25 -9.67
C SER A 120 -17.81 -5.71 -9.13
N GLY A 121 -18.14 -4.44 -9.38
CA GLY A 121 -19.36 -3.82 -8.85
C GLY A 121 -19.28 -3.53 -7.34
N ASN A 122 -20.44 -3.38 -6.70
CA ASN A 122 -20.53 -3.15 -5.25
C ASN A 122 -20.26 -4.44 -4.48
N LEU A 123 -19.22 -4.42 -3.64
CA LEU A 123 -18.88 -5.53 -2.75
C LEU A 123 -19.66 -5.47 -1.44
N ASN A 124 -19.87 -6.63 -0.81
CA ASN A 124 -20.60 -6.73 0.44
C ASN A 124 -19.65 -6.91 1.62
N LEU A 125 -19.96 -6.23 2.72
CA LEU A 125 -19.30 -6.44 4.01
C LEU A 125 -19.94 -7.64 4.73
N ARG A 126 -19.11 -8.52 5.28
CA ARG A 126 -19.53 -9.70 6.04
C ARG A 126 -18.77 -9.80 7.35
N GLU A 127 -19.39 -10.47 8.32
CA GLU A 127 -18.78 -10.79 9.61
C GLU A 127 -18.63 -12.30 9.75
N ASP A 128 -17.43 -12.74 10.11
CA ASP A 128 -17.10 -14.13 10.39
C ASP A 128 -16.53 -14.25 11.82
N MET A 129 -16.88 -15.31 12.56
CA MET A 129 -16.44 -15.49 13.95
C MET A 129 -14.92 -15.61 14.11
N LYS A 130 -14.22 -16.11 13.09
CA LYS A 130 -12.76 -16.30 13.09
C LYS A 130 -12.02 -15.15 12.41
N ARG A 131 -12.55 -14.65 11.29
CA ARG A 131 -11.88 -13.60 10.47
C ARG A 131 -12.31 -12.19 10.83
N GLY A 132 -13.37 -12.04 11.63
CA GLY A 132 -13.99 -10.75 11.91
C GLY A 132 -14.69 -10.15 10.70
N CYS A 133 -14.76 -8.83 10.67
CA CYS A 133 -15.37 -8.08 9.58
C CYS A 133 -14.46 -8.10 8.34
N HIS A 134 -14.96 -8.59 7.21
CA HIS A 134 -14.23 -8.70 5.95
C HIS A 134 -15.12 -8.37 4.74
N VAL A 135 -14.50 -8.06 3.62
CA VAL A 135 -15.21 -7.75 2.37
C VAL A 135 -15.19 -8.96 1.46
N ASP A 136 -16.38 -9.43 1.08
CA ASP A 136 -16.57 -10.54 0.18
C ASP A 136 -16.05 -10.25 -1.22
N ASN A 137 -15.38 -11.23 -1.84
CA ASN A 137 -14.85 -11.15 -3.21
C ASN A 137 -13.90 -9.97 -3.46
N LEU A 138 -13.31 -9.39 -2.41
CA LEU A 138 -12.25 -8.41 -2.52
C LEU A 138 -10.99 -9.07 -3.09
N THR A 139 -10.41 -8.48 -4.13
CA THR A 139 -9.19 -9.00 -4.75
C THR A 139 -8.00 -8.89 -3.78
N GLU A 140 -7.37 -10.02 -3.49
CA GLU A 140 -6.09 -10.11 -2.77
C GLU A 140 -4.98 -10.48 -3.77
N GLN A 141 -3.97 -9.62 -3.91
CA GLN A 141 -2.81 -9.89 -4.76
C GLN A 141 -1.60 -10.29 -3.90
N ILE A 142 -0.98 -11.40 -4.24
CA ILE A 142 0.29 -11.83 -3.62
C ILE A 142 1.39 -10.87 -4.07
N VAL A 143 2.22 -10.44 -3.13
CA VAL A 143 3.35 -9.53 -3.36
C VAL A 143 4.63 -10.18 -2.83
N LEU A 144 5.69 -10.22 -3.65
CA LEU A 144 6.95 -10.89 -3.31
C LEU A 144 8.04 -9.91 -2.91
N ASN A 145 7.88 -8.64 -3.27
CA ASN A 145 8.85 -7.60 -2.98
C ASN A 145 8.13 -6.24 -2.85
N VAL A 146 8.92 -5.22 -2.49
CA VAL A 146 8.44 -3.84 -2.33
C VAL A 146 7.80 -3.32 -3.62
N GLU A 147 8.40 -3.56 -4.78
CA GLU A 147 7.89 -3.03 -6.06
C GLU A 147 6.53 -3.63 -6.41
N ASP A 148 6.28 -4.91 -6.11
CA ASP A 148 4.96 -5.53 -6.28
C ASP A 148 3.89 -4.82 -5.44
N ALA A 149 4.18 -4.56 -4.16
CA ALA A 149 3.26 -3.84 -3.28
C ALA A 149 3.01 -2.40 -3.78
N LEU A 150 4.05 -1.72 -4.25
CA LEU A 150 3.92 -0.39 -4.86
C LEU A 150 3.13 -0.42 -6.16
N ASN A 151 3.26 -1.49 -6.98
CA ASN A 151 2.48 -1.69 -8.19
C ASN A 151 0.99 -1.84 -7.89
N VAL A 152 0.63 -2.64 -6.88
CA VAL A 152 -0.74 -2.80 -6.39
C VAL A 152 -1.32 -1.45 -5.94
N MET A 153 -0.54 -0.70 -5.14
CA MET A 153 -0.94 0.62 -4.66
C MET A 153 -1.10 1.65 -5.80
N ARG A 154 -0.19 1.64 -6.78
CA ARG A 154 -0.25 2.52 -7.96
C ARG A 154 -1.49 2.21 -8.80
N LYS A 155 -1.72 0.93 -9.11
CA LYS A 155 -2.91 0.48 -9.85
C LYS A 155 -4.21 0.92 -9.19
N GLY A 156 -4.35 0.71 -7.87
CA GLY A 156 -5.56 1.14 -7.18
C GLY A 156 -5.72 2.66 -7.10
N THR A 157 -4.62 3.40 -6.97
CA THR A 157 -4.65 4.88 -6.99
C THR A 157 -5.07 5.42 -8.37
N GLU A 158 -4.61 4.80 -9.45
CA GLU A 158 -5.01 5.13 -10.82
C GLU A 158 -6.49 4.83 -11.06
N ASN A 159 -6.95 3.64 -10.68
CA ASN A 159 -8.36 3.26 -10.80
C ASN A 159 -9.29 4.18 -10.00
N ARG A 160 -8.87 4.59 -8.80
CA ARG A 160 -9.59 5.58 -8.00
C ARG A 160 -9.75 6.92 -8.72
N ARG A 161 -8.65 7.45 -9.29
CA ARG A 161 -8.67 8.69 -10.06
C ARG A 161 -9.60 8.61 -11.28
N ILE A 162 -9.61 7.46 -11.97
CA ILE A 162 -10.52 7.24 -13.10
C ILE A 162 -11.99 7.25 -12.61
N GLY A 163 -12.26 6.64 -11.46
CA GLY A 163 -13.58 6.68 -10.80
C GLY A 163 -14.04 8.11 -10.50
N GLU A 164 -13.16 8.95 -9.97
CA GLU A 164 -13.43 10.38 -9.69
C GLU A 164 -13.81 11.15 -10.97
N THR A 165 -13.19 10.84 -12.12
CA THR A 165 -13.46 11.52 -13.39
C THR A 165 -14.72 11.02 -14.11
N ASN A 166 -15.06 9.73 -14.01
CA ASN A 166 -16.19 9.14 -14.73
C ASN A 166 -17.54 9.38 -14.03
N MET A 167 -17.53 9.59 -12.70
CA MET A 167 -18.72 9.89 -11.92
C MET A 167 -18.40 11.07 -11.03
N ASN A 168 -18.79 12.29 -11.45
CA ASN A 168 -18.47 13.59 -10.85
C ASN A 168 -18.59 13.68 -9.31
N ARG A 169 -17.65 13.11 -8.56
CA ARG A 169 -17.70 13.05 -7.10
C ARG A 169 -16.29 13.04 -6.49
N GLU A 170 -16.07 14.12 -5.77
CA GLU A 170 -14.89 14.56 -5.04
C GLU A 170 -14.22 13.46 -4.19
N SER A 171 -12.92 13.24 -4.38
CA SER A 171 -12.08 12.31 -3.60
C SER A 171 -12.05 12.58 -2.09
N SER A 172 -12.54 13.75 -1.68
CA SER A 172 -12.70 14.12 -0.28
C SER A 172 -13.81 13.35 0.44
N ARG A 173 -14.78 12.83 -0.32
CA ARG A 173 -15.97 12.15 0.17
C ARG A 173 -15.85 10.63 0.10
N SER A 174 -14.73 10.12 -0.40
CA SER A 174 -14.44 8.68 -0.44
C SER A 174 -13.33 8.31 0.54
N HIS A 175 -13.46 7.12 1.12
CA HIS A 175 -12.45 6.54 1.99
C HIS A 175 -11.73 5.43 1.25
N SER A 176 -10.39 5.47 1.22
CA SER A 176 -9.59 4.40 0.61
C SER A 176 -8.90 3.58 1.70
N VAL A 177 -9.02 2.26 1.62
CA VAL A 177 -8.44 1.32 2.58
C VAL A 177 -7.51 0.38 1.82
N PHE A 178 -6.21 0.50 2.09
CA PHE A 178 -5.19 -0.43 1.62
C PHE A 178 -4.87 -1.39 2.74
N THR A 179 -5.02 -2.69 2.51
CA THR A 179 -4.80 -3.72 3.51
C THR A 179 -3.63 -4.60 3.09
N CYS A 180 -2.72 -4.88 4.02
CA CYS A 180 -1.65 -5.85 3.89
C CYS A 180 -1.89 -6.97 4.90
N ILE A 181 -1.90 -8.22 4.43
CA ILE A 181 -2.00 -9.40 5.25
C ILE A 181 -0.69 -10.17 5.09
N MET A 182 -0.04 -10.47 6.21
CA MET A 182 1.15 -11.30 6.24
C MET A 182 0.87 -12.55 7.08
N GLU A 183 1.19 -13.70 6.52
CA GLU A 183 1.16 -14.99 7.19
C GLU A 183 2.61 -15.50 7.27
N SER A 184 3.07 -15.86 8.46
CA SER A 184 4.37 -16.51 8.66
C SER A 184 4.16 -17.95 9.14
N SER A 185 4.96 -18.87 8.60
CA SER A 185 4.98 -20.27 9.03
C SER A 185 6.40 -20.72 9.30
N THR A 186 6.64 -21.28 10.48
CA THR A 186 7.95 -21.81 10.88
C THR A 186 7.95 -23.34 10.78
N LYS A 187 8.96 -23.94 10.14
CA LYS A 187 9.15 -25.39 10.15
C LYS A 187 9.69 -25.80 11.52
N GLY A 188 8.88 -26.49 12.32
CA GLY A 188 9.31 -27.01 13.63
C GLY A 188 8.36 -26.75 14.81
N ALA A 189 7.14 -26.25 14.57
CA ALA A 189 6.05 -26.21 15.54
C ALA A 189 4.99 -27.26 15.20
#